data_AF-A0A3A3GLH4-F1
#
_entry.id   AF-A0A3A3GLH4-F1
#
_cell.length_a   1.000
_cell.length_b   1.000
_cell.length_c   1.000
_cell.angle_alpha   90.00
_cell.angle_beta   90.00
_cell.angle_gamma   90.00
#
_symmetry.space_group_name_H-M   'P 1'
#
loop_
_entity.id
_entity.type
_entity.pdbx_description
1 polymer ?
#
loop_
_entity_poly.entity_id
_entity_poly.type
_entity_poly.pdbx_seq_one_letter_code
_entity_poly.pdbx_strand_id
1 'polypeptide(L)'
;MYDKDLIRDLLIDSTHSIQEANTFFQERLNDKALLDILVEFALDDYSSDASMTASYWISNFTENLLLTIEDKLLIIQEYELDNISVHAWIALGKIKSKKGLIYLIEKRISPNLSWEAEALKHHLKESLNE
;
A
#
# COMPACT_ATOMS: atom_id res chain seq x y z
N MET A 1 20.16 -0.32 9.86
CA MET A 1 18.85 0.23 10.26
C MET A 1 18.82 1.65 9.74
N TYR A 2 17.75 2.05 9.03
CA TYR A 2 17.64 3.42 8.51
C TYR A 2 17.41 4.43 9.64
N ASP A 3 17.92 5.63 9.45
CA ASP A 3 17.61 6.78 10.31
C ASP A 3 16.19 7.27 9.97
N LYS A 4 15.29 7.27 10.97
CA LYS A 4 13.89 7.67 10.78
C LYS A 4 13.76 9.13 10.36
N ASP A 5 14.54 10.03 10.94
CA ASP A 5 14.38 11.45 10.65
C ASP A 5 14.82 11.75 9.22
N LEU A 6 15.92 11.14 8.78
CA LEU A 6 16.35 11.21 7.39
C LEU A 6 15.32 10.64 6.40
N ILE A 7 14.73 9.47 6.69
CA ILE A 7 13.72 8.90 5.79
C ILE A 7 12.47 9.76 5.74
N ARG A 8 12.05 10.35 6.87
CA ARG A 8 10.90 11.26 6.89
C ARG A 8 11.15 12.50 6.02
N ASP A 9 12.32 13.12 6.13
CA ASP A 9 12.67 14.27 5.30
C ASP A 9 12.66 13.89 3.82
N LEU A 10 13.23 12.73 3.45
CA LEU A 10 13.17 12.22 2.08
C LEU A 10 11.74 11.95 1.59
N LEU A 11 10.85 11.46 2.45
CA LEU A 11 9.44 11.27 2.11
C LEU A 11 8.74 12.61 1.84
N ILE A 12 8.99 13.62 2.68
CA ILE A 12 8.44 14.97 2.49
C ILE A 12 8.99 15.59 1.20
N ASP A 13 10.30 15.51 0.97
CA ASP A 13 10.94 15.99 -0.26
C ASP A 13 10.40 15.27 -1.51
N SER A 14 10.19 13.96 -1.42
CA SER A 14 9.59 13.18 -2.50
C SER A 14 8.14 13.62 -2.81
N THR A 15 7.37 13.97 -1.78
CA THR A 15 6.03 14.56 -1.93
C THR A 15 6.10 15.86 -2.74
N HIS A 16 7.15 16.66 -2.54
CA HIS A 16 7.43 17.88 -3.29
C HIS A 16 8.16 17.65 -4.61
N SER A 17 8.25 16.39 -5.06
CA SER A 17 8.89 16.00 -6.32
C SER A 17 10.36 16.38 -6.43
N ILE A 18 11.08 16.45 -5.30
CA ILE A 18 12.52 16.61 -5.27
C ILE A 18 13.16 15.34 -5.87
N GLN A 19 13.93 15.52 -6.94
CA GLN A 19 14.38 14.41 -7.78
C GLN A 19 15.33 13.47 -7.03
N GLU A 20 16.20 14.01 -6.18
CA GLU A 20 17.16 13.25 -5.38
C GLU A 20 16.44 12.28 -4.43
N ALA A 21 15.36 12.74 -3.80
CA ALA A 21 14.54 11.90 -2.92
C ALA A 21 13.83 10.79 -3.69
N ASN A 22 13.27 11.10 -4.87
CA ASN A 22 12.63 10.10 -5.72
C ASN A 22 13.63 9.03 -6.20
N THR A 23 14.81 9.46 -6.64
CA THR A 23 15.89 8.55 -7.05
C THR A 23 16.30 7.63 -5.90
N PHE A 24 16.40 8.15 -4.68
CA PHE A 24 16.74 7.35 -3.50
C PHE A 24 15.80 6.16 -3.31
N PHE A 25 14.48 6.36 -3.38
CA PHE A 25 13.50 5.28 -3.21
C PHE A 25 13.46 4.35 -4.43
N GLN A 26 13.52 4.89 -5.65
CA GLN A 26 13.48 4.10 -6.89
C GLN A 26 14.60 3.07 -6.96
N GLU A 27 15.82 3.43 -6.55
CA GLU A 27 16.97 2.53 -6.55
C GLU A 27 16.88 1.43 -5.47
N ARG A 28 15.94 1.53 -4.53
CA ARG A 28 15.87 0.69 -3.32
C ARG A 28 14.56 -0.07 -3.17
N LEU A 29 13.81 -0.27 -4.27
CA LEU A 29 12.55 -1.03 -4.29
C LEU A 29 12.69 -2.55 -3.99
N ASN A 30 13.92 -3.02 -3.76
CA ASN A 30 14.25 -4.37 -3.32
C ASN A 30 14.88 -4.42 -1.91
N ASP A 31 14.90 -3.30 -1.19
CA ASP A 31 15.49 -3.21 0.15
C ASP A 31 14.44 -3.49 1.23
N LYS A 32 14.51 -4.66 1.86
CA LYS A 32 13.59 -5.06 2.93
C LYS A 32 13.64 -4.11 4.13
N ALA A 33 14.82 -3.60 4.50
CA ALA A 33 14.95 -2.71 5.64
C ALA A 33 14.32 -1.34 5.37
N LEU A 34 14.35 -0.89 4.12
CA LEU A 34 13.63 0.31 3.69
C LEU A 34 12.12 0.04 3.68
N LEU A 35 11.68 -1.12 3.20
CA LEU A 35 10.26 -1.47 3.23
C LEU A 35 9.71 -1.43 4.67
N ASP A 36 10.44 -1.99 5.63
CA ASP A 36 10.00 -2.05 7.03
C ASP A 36 9.81 -0.66 7.64
N ILE A 37 10.77 0.25 7.42
CA ILE A 37 10.64 1.61 7.95
C ILE A 37 9.52 2.39 7.26
N LEU A 38 9.29 2.17 5.95
CA LEU A 38 8.16 2.78 5.25
C LEU A 38 6.82 2.29 5.78
N VAL A 39 6.70 1.01 6.13
CA VAL A 39 5.48 0.46 6.74
C VAL A 39 5.20 1.11 8.09
N GLU A 40 6.24 1.38 8.89
CA GLU A 40 6.08 2.12 10.14
C GLU A 40 5.54 3.54 9.89
N PHE A 41 6.06 4.25 8.88
CA PHE A 41 5.56 5.57 8.49
C PHE A 41 4.10 5.54 8.01
N ALA A 42 3.76 4.57 7.15
CA ALA A 42 2.41 4.44 6.63
C ALA A 42 1.36 4.14 7.71
N LEU A 43 1.76 3.45 8.78
CA LEU A 43 0.86 3.09 9.88
C LEU A 43 0.70 4.20 10.92
N ASP A 44 1.79 4.83 11.36
CA ASP A 44 1.75 5.64 12.59
C ASP A 44 2.75 6.82 12.55
N ASP A 45 2.74 7.59 11.46
CA ASP A 45 3.44 8.89 11.44
C ASP A 45 2.48 10.07 11.61
N TYR A 46 2.97 11.11 12.29
CA TYR A 46 2.21 12.33 12.57
C TYR A 46 2.07 13.22 11.33
N SER A 47 2.92 13.05 10.32
CA SER A 47 2.90 13.79 9.07
C SER A 47 2.09 13.03 8.01
N SER A 48 0.93 13.56 7.66
CA SER A 48 0.10 12.98 6.59
C SER A 48 0.84 12.86 5.26
N ASP A 49 1.76 13.79 4.94
CA ASP A 49 2.57 13.74 3.72
C ASP A 49 3.56 12.57 3.76
N ALA A 50 4.21 12.34 4.91
CA ALA A 50 5.11 11.21 5.08
C ALA A 50 4.36 9.87 4.99
N SER A 51 3.20 9.74 5.66
CA SER A 51 2.39 8.51 5.63
C SER A 51 1.85 8.20 4.23
N MET A 52 1.36 9.22 3.52
CA MET A 52 0.90 9.13 2.14
C MET A 52 2.03 8.70 1.20
N THR A 53 3.16 9.40 1.25
CA THR A 53 4.28 9.13 0.34
C THR A 53 4.98 7.82 0.67
N ALA A 54 5.00 7.41 1.94
CA ALA A 54 5.45 6.08 2.33
C ALA A 54 4.56 5.00 1.70
N SER A 55 3.23 5.16 1.78
CA SER A 55 2.28 4.23 1.15
C SER A 55 2.47 4.16 -0.36
N TYR A 56 2.67 5.31 -1.02
CA TYR A 56 3.02 5.38 -2.44
C TYR A 56 4.27 4.54 -2.74
N TRP A 57 5.38 4.79 -2.04
CA TRP A 57 6.63 4.06 -2.30
C TRP A 57 6.51 2.57 -2.02
N ILE A 58 5.82 2.17 -0.94
CA ILE A 58 5.53 0.76 -0.64
C ILE A 58 4.92 0.07 -1.86
N SER A 59 3.91 0.66 -2.51
CA SER A 59 3.23 0.04 -3.66
C SER A 59 4.13 -0.26 -4.86
N ASN A 60 5.31 0.34 -4.93
CA ASN A 60 6.29 0.15 -5.99
C ASN A 60 7.26 -1.01 -5.71
N PHE A 61 7.36 -1.53 -4.48
CA PHE A 61 8.24 -2.64 -4.13
C PHE A 61 7.91 -3.93 -4.89
N THR A 62 8.87 -4.85 -4.97
CA THR A 62 8.66 -6.13 -5.66
C THR A 62 7.64 -7.01 -4.95
N GLU A 63 6.95 -7.84 -5.75
CA GLU A 63 5.89 -8.74 -5.27
C GLU A 63 6.36 -9.61 -4.09
N ASN A 64 7.57 -10.17 -4.19
CA ASN A 64 8.16 -11.00 -3.15
C ASN A 64 8.28 -10.28 -1.80
N LEU A 65 8.63 -8.99 -1.80
CA LEU A 65 8.74 -8.22 -0.57
C LEU A 65 7.36 -7.78 -0.06
N LEU A 66 6.46 -7.39 -0.95
CA LEU A 66 5.09 -7.03 -0.59
C LEU A 66 4.34 -8.19 0.08
N LEU A 67 4.55 -9.43 -0.38
CA LEU A 67 4.00 -10.62 0.26
C LEU A 67 4.39 -10.74 1.74
N THR A 68 5.59 -10.29 2.11
CA THR A 68 6.06 -10.36 3.52
C THR A 68 5.36 -9.38 4.46
N ILE A 69 4.63 -8.40 3.91
CA ILE A 69 3.94 -7.35 4.67
C ILE A 69 2.43 -7.33 4.42
N GLU A 70 1.85 -8.38 3.83
CA GLU A 70 0.43 -8.43 3.47
C GLU A 70 -0.48 -8.01 4.64
N ASP A 71 -0.29 -8.58 5.83
CA ASP A 71 -1.12 -8.24 6.99
C ASP A 71 -1.03 -6.76 7.40
N LYS A 72 0.10 -6.08 7.12
CA LYS A 72 0.24 -4.64 7.36
C LYS A 72 -0.46 -3.82 6.28
N LEU A 73 -0.36 -4.24 5.02
CA LEU A 73 -1.11 -3.63 3.93
C LEU A 73 -2.63 -3.75 4.15
N LEU A 74 -3.09 -4.87 4.72
CA LEU A 74 -4.48 -5.08 5.09
C LEU A 74 -4.98 -4.13 6.19
N ILE A 75 -4.09 -3.61 7.03
CA ILE A 75 -4.42 -2.56 8.01
C ILE A 75 -4.47 -1.20 7.31
N ILE A 76 -3.46 -0.87 6.48
CA ILE A 76 -3.36 0.43 5.80
C ILE A 76 -4.54 0.66 4.84
N GLN A 77 -5.04 -0.38 4.16
CA GLN A 77 -6.21 -0.26 3.28
C GLN A 77 -7.51 0.19 3.98
N GLU A 78 -7.58 0.07 5.31
CA GLU A 78 -8.74 0.47 6.12
C GLU A 78 -8.73 1.96 6.47
N TYR A 79 -7.66 2.69 6.13
CA TYR A 79 -7.54 4.10 6.47
C TYR A 79 -8.57 4.93 5.71
N GLU A 80 -9.23 5.86 6.41
CA GLU A 80 -10.26 6.74 5.85
C GLU A 80 -9.71 7.70 4.79
N LEU A 81 -8.42 8.02 4.89
CA LEU A 81 -7.72 8.89 3.95
C LEU A 81 -7.38 8.11 2.67
N ASP A 82 -8.16 8.33 1.62
CA ASP A 82 -7.99 7.67 0.32
C ASP A 82 -6.59 7.87 -0.28
N ASN A 83 -5.93 9.01 -0.04
CA ASN A 83 -4.55 9.25 -0.52
C ASN A 83 -3.52 8.30 0.13
N ILE A 84 -3.83 7.64 1.25
CA ILE A 84 -2.99 6.62 1.88
C ILE A 84 -3.47 5.23 1.46
N SER A 85 -4.76 4.93 1.65
CA SER A 85 -5.30 3.58 1.49
C SER A 85 -5.29 3.07 0.04
N VAL A 86 -5.39 3.95 -0.97
CA VAL A 86 -5.33 3.56 -2.40
C VAL A 86 -4.02 2.86 -2.76
N HIS A 87 -2.90 3.27 -2.16
CA HIS A 87 -1.62 2.67 -2.46
C HIS A 87 -1.48 1.28 -1.83
N ALA A 88 -2.09 1.05 -0.67
CA ALA A 88 -2.22 -0.29 -0.11
C ALA A 88 -3.08 -1.19 -1.00
N TRP A 89 -4.19 -0.69 -1.58
CA TRP A 89 -4.99 -1.45 -2.54
C TRP A 89 -4.20 -1.88 -3.77
N ILE A 90 -3.38 -0.98 -4.32
CA ILE A 90 -2.50 -1.28 -5.46
C ILE A 90 -1.48 -2.36 -5.09
N ALA A 91 -0.84 -2.23 -3.92
CA ALA A 91 0.14 -3.20 -3.44
C ALA A 91 -0.49 -4.59 -3.21
N LEU A 92 -1.66 -4.64 -2.57
CA LEU A 92 -2.45 -5.85 -2.36
C LEU A 92 -2.90 -6.50 -3.69
N GLY A 93 -3.29 -5.68 -4.66
CA GLY A 93 -3.62 -6.14 -6.01
C GLY A 93 -2.42 -6.76 -6.73
N LYS A 94 -1.23 -6.16 -6.59
CA LYS A 94 0.02 -6.67 -7.19
C LYS A 94 0.38 -8.06 -6.66
N ILE A 95 0.17 -8.33 -5.38
CA ILE A 95 0.37 -9.66 -4.77
C ILE A 95 -0.86 -10.57 -4.86
N LYS A 96 -1.92 -10.14 -5.57
CA LYS A 96 -3.19 -10.87 -5.70
C LYS A 96 -3.81 -11.28 -4.37
N SER A 97 -3.72 -10.40 -3.35
CA SER A 97 -4.27 -10.66 -2.02
C SER A 97 -5.78 -10.88 -2.10
N LYS A 98 -6.21 -12.10 -1.75
CA LYS A 98 -7.64 -12.44 -1.70
C LYS A 98 -8.36 -11.64 -0.62
N LYS A 99 -7.72 -11.42 0.54
CA LYS A 99 -8.26 -10.62 1.64
C LYS A 99 -8.45 -9.16 1.22
N GLY A 100 -7.45 -8.57 0.54
CA GLY A 100 -7.54 -7.21 0.02
C GLY A 100 -8.65 -7.04 -1.02
N LEU A 101 -8.82 -8.01 -1.92
CA LEU A 101 -9.90 -7.99 -2.90
C LEU A 101 -11.28 -8.09 -2.25
N ILE A 102 -11.46 -8.97 -1.26
CA ILE A 102 -12.72 -9.08 -0.51
C ILE A 102 -13.06 -7.73 0.15
N TYR A 103 -12.07 -7.10 0.80
CA TYR A 103 -12.24 -5.79 1.39
C TYR A 103 -12.73 -4.74 0.38
N LEU A 104 -12.08 -4.63 -0.79
CA LEU A 104 -12.51 -3.70 -1.85
C LEU A 104 -13.95 -3.94 -2.30
N ILE A 105 -14.30 -5.20 -2.54
CA ILE A 105 -15.66 -5.57 -2.97
C ILE A 105 -16.68 -5.17 -1.91
N GLU A 106 -16.45 -5.52 -0.65
CA GLU A 106 -17.41 -5.31 0.43
C GLU A 106 -17.51 -3.85 0.88
N LYS A 107 -16.38 -3.15 0.96
CA LYS A 107 -16.29 -1.82 1.59
C LYS A 107 -16.25 -0.67 0.61
N ARG A 108 -15.74 -0.87 -0.61
CA ARG A 108 -15.61 0.22 -1.60
C ARG A 108 -16.61 0.11 -2.74
N ILE A 109 -16.90 -1.10 -3.21
CA ILE A 109 -17.79 -1.33 -4.36
C ILE A 109 -19.24 -1.51 -3.90
N SER A 110 -19.51 -2.50 -3.05
CA SER A 110 -20.87 -2.87 -2.64
C SER A 110 -21.75 -1.74 -2.11
N PRO A 111 -21.24 -0.72 -1.37
CA PRO A 111 -22.08 0.37 -0.89
C PRO A 111 -22.76 1.19 -2.00
N ASN A 112 -22.12 1.27 -3.17
CA ASN A 112 -22.59 2.09 -4.30
C ASN A 112 -23.00 1.24 -5.51
N LEU A 113 -22.46 0.02 -5.65
CA LEU A 113 -22.55 -0.84 -6.83
C LEU A 113 -22.76 -2.30 -6.39
N SER A 114 -23.94 -2.60 -5.85
CA SER A 114 -24.22 -3.89 -5.21
C SER A 114 -24.26 -5.08 -6.18
N TRP A 115 -24.74 -4.88 -7.41
CA TRP A 115 -24.81 -5.94 -8.43
C TRP A 115 -23.42 -6.28 -8.98
N GLU A 116 -22.58 -5.27 -9.20
CA GLU A 116 -21.19 -5.42 -9.61
C GLU A 116 -20.39 -6.13 -8.52
N ALA A 117 -20.60 -5.77 -7.25
CA ALA A 117 -19.99 -6.46 -6.12
C ALA A 117 -20.38 -7.95 -6.08
N GLU A 118 -21.64 -8.30 -6.33
CA GLU A 118 -22.08 -9.70 -6.36
C GLU A 118 -21.46 -10.47 -7.54
N ALA A 119 -21.38 -9.86 -8.73
CA ALA A 119 -20.69 -10.46 -9.88
C ALA A 119 -19.21 -10.75 -9.58
N LEU A 120 -18.51 -9.80 -8.94
CA LEU A 120 -17.11 -9.98 -8.53
C LEU A 120 -16.94 -11.10 -7.49
N LYS A 121 -17.89 -11.27 -6.56
CA LYS A 121 -17.86 -12.39 -5.59
C LYS A 121 -17.98 -13.75 -6.27
N HIS A 122 -18.76 -13.87 -7.34
CA HIS A 122 -18.85 -15.11 -8.11
C HIS A 122 -17.51 -15.47 -8.78
N HIS A 123 -16.85 -14.50 -9.43
CA HIS A 123 -15.52 -14.71 -10.00
C HIS A 123 -14.48 -15.12 -8.94
N LEU A 124 -14.53 -14.50 -7.75
CA LEU A 124 -13.62 -14.87 -6.66
C LEU A 124 -13.82 -16.30 -6.16
N LYS A 125 -15.08 -16.77 -6.06
CA LYS A 125 -15.39 -18.15 -5.65
C LYS A 125 -14.84 -19.17 -6.63
N GLU A 126 -14.89 -18.88 -7.94
CA GLU A 126 -14.29 -19.74 -8.96
C GLU A 126 -12.77 -19.84 -8.77
N SER A 127 -12.07 -18.72 -8.57
CA SER A 127 -10.61 -18.69 -8.32
C SER A 127 -10.16 -19.25 -6.97
N LEU A 128 -11.07 -19.67 -6.09
CA LEU A 128 -10.79 -20.35 -4.82
C LEU A 128 -10.94 -21.86 -4.91
N ASN A 129 -11.66 -22.35 -5.93
CA ASN A 129 -11.95 -23.76 -6.14
C ASN A 129 -11.01 -24.42 -7.17
N GLU A 130 -10.14 -23.62 -7.81
CA GLU A 130 -9.00 -24.05 -8.65
C GLU A 130 -7.70 -24.04 -7.83
#